data_AF-A0A2E9GHC3-F1
#
_entry.id   AF-A0A2E9GHC3-F1
#
_cell.length_a   1.000
_cell.length_b   1.000
_cell.length_c   1.000
_cell.angle_alpha   90.00
_cell.angle_beta   90.00
_cell.angle_gamma   90.00
#
_symmetry.space_group_name_H-M   'P 1'
#
loop_
_entity.id
_entity.type
_entity.pdbx_description
1 polymer ?
#
loop_
_entity_poly.entity_id
_entity_poly.type
_entity_poly.pdbx_seq_one_letter_code
_entity_poly.pdbx_strand_id
1 'polypeptide(L)'
;MKKIIKLFLYTMSAVFFLASLSHSNEISGENLFNRNCAACHKKTAPNLLGTTLDYNVFKSIVLNGRSGTMMGSFKSKFSEHEVKSIYSFLRGK
;
A
#
# COMPACT_ATOMS: atom_id res chain seq x y z
N MET A 1 20.47 35.84 -29.49
CA MET A 1 21.03 34.55 -29.04
C MET A 1 21.06 34.38 -27.51
N LYS A 2 21.72 35.26 -26.74
CA LYS A 2 21.81 35.13 -25.26
C LYS A 2 20.46 35.11 -24.51
N LYS A 3 19.44 35.84 -24.99
CA LYS A 3 18.08 35.83 -24.41
C LYS A 3 17.34 34.50 -24.63
N ILE A 4 17.54 33.87 -25.78
CA ILE A 4 16.93 32.58 -26.14
C ILE A 4 17.56 31.46 -25.28
N ILE A 5 18.88 31.52 -25.07
CA ILE A 5 19.60 30.58 -24.20
C ILE A 5 19.18 30.70 -22.74
N LYS A 6 19.00 31.93 -22.21
CA LYS A 6 18.47 32.14 -20.85
C LYS A 6 17.04 31.63 -20.70
N LEU A 7 16.17 31.88 -21.69
CA LEU A 7 14.79 31.40 -21.67
C LEU A 7 14.72 29.87 -21.71
N PHE A 8 15.59 29.24 -22.50
CA PHE A 8 15.73 27.79 -22.55
C PHE A 8 16.23 27.21 -21.21
N LEU A 9 17.21 27.86 -20.56
CA LEU A 9 17.71 27.45 -19.25
C LEU A 9 16.65 27.55 -18.14
N TYR A 10 15.85 28.63 -18.12
CA TYR A 10 14.78 28.79 -17.13
C TYR A 10 13.65 27.78 -17.32
N THR A 11 13.28 27.48 -18.57
CA THR A 11 12.22 26.51 -18.87
C THR A 11 12.65 25.07 -18.56
N MET A 12 13.89 24.70 -18.84
CA MET A 12 14.45 23.39 -18.47
C MET A 12 14.56 23.19 -16.95
N SER A 13 14.90 24.25 -16.20
CA SER A 13 14.97 24.18 -14.74
C SER A 13 13.58 24.03 -14.08
N ALA A 14 12.54 24.62 -14.67
CA ALA A 14 11.16 24.50 -14.19
C ALA A 14 10.59 23.10 -14.41
N VAL A 15 10.89 22.46 -15.56
CA VAL A 15 10.44 21.10 -15.88
C VAL A 15 11.08 20.06 -14.94
N PHE A 16 12.36 20.23 -14.59
CA PHE A 16 13.05 19.31 -13.67
C PHE A 16 12.51 19.39 -12.23
N PHE A 17 12.09 20.58 -11.79
CA PHE A 17 11.51 20.77 -10.47
C PHE A 17 10.13 20.10 -10.34
N LEU A 18 9.28 20.18 -11.38
CA LEU A 18 7.96 19.53 -11.41
C LEU A 18 8.05 18.00 -11.39
N ALA A 19 9.01 17.40 -12.09
CA ALA A 19 9.19 15.95 -12.13
C ALA A 19 9.55 15.33 -10.77
N SER A 20 10.14 16.13 -9.86
CA SER A 20 10.60 15.69 -8.55
C SER A 20 9.46 15.49 -7.52
N LEU A 21 8.26 16.02 -7.78
CA LEU A 21 7.14 15.95 -6.83
C LEU A 21 6.38 14.62 -6.84
N SER A 22 6.58 13.74 -7.83
CA SER A 22 5.63 12.64 -8.11
C SER A 22 6.14 11.23 -7.83
N HIS A 23 7.20 11.03 -7.05
CA HIS A 23 7.67 9.67 -6.71
C HIS A 23 6.96 9.11 -5.47
N SER A 24 5.73 8.59 -5.63
CA SER A 24 5.08 7.81 -4.57
C SER A 24 5.67 6.40 -4.51
N ASN A 25 6.46 6.10 -3.47
CA ASN A 25 6.89 4.73 -3.16
C ASN A 25 5.73 3.96 -2.50
N GLU A 26 4.70 3.62 -3.28
CA GLU A 26 3.63 2.77 -2.78
C GLU A 26 4.16 1.33 -2.64
N ILE A 27 4.24 0.82 -1.41
CA ILE A 27 4.55 -0.59 -1.18
C ILE A 27 3.34 -1.42 -1.62
N SER A 28 3.54 -2.35 -2.57
CA SER A 28 2.45 -3.15 -3.10
C SER A 28 1.76 -4.02 -2.05
N GLY A 29 0.43 -4.18 -2.18
CA GLY A 29 -0.37 -5.04 -1.28
C GLY A 29 0.11 -6.49 -1.23
N GLU A 30 0.62 -7.02 -2.34
CA GLU A 30 1.24 -8.35 -2.39
C GLU A 30 2.46 -8.45 -1.48
N ASN A 31 3.36 -7.45 -1.53
CA ASN A 31 4.55 -7.43 -0.69
C ASN A 31 4.18 -7.31 0.79
N LEU A 32 3.22 -6.46 1.11
CA LEU A 32 2.70 -6.32 2.48
C LEU A 32 2.10 -7.64 2.99
N PHE A 33 1.27 -8.30 2.17
CA PHE A 33 0.68 -9.60 2.50
C PHE A 33 1.74 -10.68 2.72
N ASN A 34 2.70 -10.81 1.78
CA ASN A 34 3.74 -11.84 1.86
C ASN A 34 4.64 -11.65 3.09
N ARG A 35 4.94 -10.41 3.49
CA ARG A 35 5.81 -10.12 4.64
C ARG A 35 5.12 -10.28 5.98
N ASN A 36 3.81 -10.03 6.07
CA ASN A 36 3.13 -9.88 7.37
C ASN A 36 2.00 -10.88 7.60
N CYS A 37 1.29 -11.29 6.55
CA CYS A 37 0.07 -12.08 6.67
C CYS A 37 0.31 -13.56 6.31
N ALA A 38 1.14 -13.79 5.29
CA ALA A 38 1.34 -15.11 4.70
C ALA A 38 1.94 -16.14 5.68
N ALA A 39 2.68 -15.69 6.69
CA ALA A 39 3.27 -16.57 7.71
C ALA A 39 2.23 -17.50 8.37
N CYS A 40 1.01 -16.98 8.61
CA CYS A 40 -0.11 -17.75 9.13
C CYS A 40 -1.12 -18.11 8.03
N HIS A 41 -1.52 -17.15 7.20
CA HIS A 41 -2.64 -17.31 6.25
C HIS A 41 -2.33 -18.18 5.02
N LYS A 42 -1.07 -18.59 4.80
CA LYS A 42 -0.73 -19.65 3.83
C LYS A 42 -0.53 -21.03 4.46
N LYS A 43 -0.71 -21.18 5.78
CA LYS A 43 -0.37 -22.40 6.52
C LYS A 43 -1.45 -22.81 7.52
N THR A 44 -1.61 -22.03 8.59
CA THR A 44 -2.36 -22.41 9.79
C THR A 44 -3.62 -21.57 10.03
N ALA A 45 -3.78 -20.45 9.32
CA ALA A 45 -4.95 -19.58 9.41
C ALA A 45 -5.79 -19.65 8.12
N PRO A 46 -7.06 -19.21 8.15
CA PRO A 46 -7.92 -19.24 6.96
C PRO A 46 -7.29 -18.52 5.77
N ASN A 47 -7.42 -19.11 4.58
CA ASN A 47 -6.92 -18.49 3.36
C ASN A 47 -7.68 -17.17 3.08
N LEU A 48 -6.93 -16.12 2.77
CA LEU A 48 -7.47 -14.78 2.49
C LEU A 48 -7.52 -14.46 0.99
N LEU A 49 -6.89 -15.27 0.13
CA LEU A 49 -6.97 -15.09 -1.33
C LEU A 49 -8.42 -15.28 -1.77
N GLY A 50 -8.94 -14.35 -2.58
CA GLY A 50 -10.33 -14.36 -3.02
C GLY A 50 -11.34 -14.03 -1.92
N THR A 51 -10.91 -13.35 -0.84
CA THR A 51 -11.80 -13.08 0.31
C THR A 51 -13.11 -12.40 -0.09
N THR A 52 -14.23 -12.91 0.41
CA THR A 52 -15.56 -12.33 0.21
C THR A 52 -15.96 -11.34 1.30
N LEU A 53 -15.07 -11.10 2.28
CA LEU A 53 -15.33 -10.15 3.37
C LEU A 53 -15.57 -8.73 2.81
N ASP A 54 -16.49 -8.01 3.44
CA ASP A 54 -16.60 -6.57 3.24
C ASP A 54 -15.31 -5.86 3.64
N TYR A 55 -14.96 -4.78 2.94
CA TYR A 55 -13.73 -4.04 3.20
C TYR A 55 -13.67 -3.46 4.62
N ASN A 56 -14.78 -2.96 5.17
CA ASN A 56 -14.77 -2.38 6.52
C ASN A 56 -14.61 -3.47 7.58
N VAL A 57 -15.18 -4.64 7.35
CA VAL A 57 -14.98 -5.82 8.21
C VAL A 57 -13.51 -6.26 8.15
N PHE A 58 -12.94 -6.40 6.95
CA PHE A 58 -11.53 -6.73 6.76
C PHE A 58 -10.62 -5.72 7.46
N LYS A 59 -10.83 -4.41 7.21
CA LYS A 59 -10.07 -3.31 7.81
C LYS A 59 -10.14 -3.37 9.33
N SER A 60 -11.34 -3.56 9.90
CA SER A 60 -11.53 -3.62 11.34
C SER A 60 -10.77 -4.80 11.97
N ILE A 61 -10.83 -6.00 11.35
CA ILE A 61 -10.11 -7.17 11.84
C ILE A 61 -8.59 -6.97 11.74
N VAL A 62 -8.08 -6.41 10.64
CA VAL A 62 -6.63 -6.18 10.47
C VAL A 62 -6.13 -5.14 11.48
N LEU A 63 -6.84 -4.02 11.63
CA LEU A 63 -6.39 -2.95 12.52
C LEU A 63 -6.61 -3.30 13.99
N ASN A 64 -7.71 -3.95 14.37
CA ASN A 64 -8.04 -4.18 15.78
C ASN A 64 -7.71 -5.60 16.26
N GLY A 65 -7.41 -6.52 15.35
CA GLY A 65 -7.33 -7.95 15.65
C GLY A 65 -8.71 -8.58 15.86
N ARG A 66 -8.72 -9.83 16.33
CA ARG A 66 -9.94 -10.57 16.69
C ARG A 66 -9.76 -11.23 18.05
N SER A 67 -10.48 -10.72 19.05
CA SER A 67 -10.46 -11.23 20.44
C SER A 67 -10.73 -12.73 20.50
N GLY A 68 -9.98 -13.43 21.37
CA GLY A 68 -10.07 -14.88 21.50
C GLY A 68 -9.39 -15.68 20.38
N THR A 69 -8.61 -15.03 19.52
CA THR A 69 -7.84 -15.69 18.45
C THR A 69 -6.39 -15.22 18.42
N MET A 70 -5.55 -15.88 17.62
CA MET A 70 -4.17 -15.42 17.35
C MET A 70 -4.09 -14.22 16.40
N MET A 71 -5.21 -13.76 15.82
CA MET A 71 -5.21 -12.61 14.92
C MET A 71 -5.04 -11.32 15.72
N GLY A 72 -3.79 -10.90 15.88
CA GLY A 72 -3.42 -9.67 16.57
C GLY A 72 -3.73 -8.39 15.78
N SER A 73 -3.61 -7.25 16.45
CA SER A 73 -3.77 -5.92 15.86
C SER A 73 -2.55 -5.51 15.03
N PHE A 74 -2.79 -4.93 13.85
CA PHE A 74 -1.78 -4.31 13.01
C PHE A 74 -1.90 -2.78 12.95
N LYS A 75 -2.69 -2.14 13.83
CA LYS A 75 -2.92 -0.68 13.84
C LYS A 75 -1.66 0.15 13.95
N SER A 76 -0.63 -0.35 14.64
CA SER A 76 0.68 0.32 14.75
C SER A 76 1.61 0.06 13.57
N LYS A 77 1.26 -0.86 12.66
CA LYS A 77 2.10 -1.30 11.53
C LYS A 77 1.59 -0.82 10.19
N PHE A 78 0.28 -0.69 10.00
CA PHE A 78 -0.31 -0.33 8.72
C PHE A 78 -1.16 0.93 8.82
N SER A 79 -0.99 1.79 7.82
CA SER A 79 -1.95 2.83 7.47
C SER A 79 -3.20 2.23 6.83
N GLU A 80 -4.30 2.98 6.80
CA GLU A 80 -5.52 2.54 6.09
C GLU A 80 -5.26 2.30 4.60
N HIS A 81 -4.37 3.08 3.99
CA HIS A 81 -4.00 2.92 2.58
C HIS A 81 -3.34 1.57 2.33
N GLU A 82 -2.36 1.19 3.17
CA GLU A 82 -1.69 -0.11 3.08
C GLU A 82 -2.68 -1.27 3.30
N VAL A 83 -3.60 -1.14 4.25
CA VAL A 83 -4.67 -2.15 4.44
C VAL A 83 -5.55 -2.27 3.20
N LYS A 84 -5.88 -1.16 2.54
CA LYS A 84 -6.63 -1.14 1.28
C LYS A 84 -5.84 -1.78 0.13
N SER A 85 -4.54 -1.53 0.03
CA SER A 85 -3.69 -2.15 -1.00
C SER A 85 -3.60 -3.67 -0.79
N ILE A 86 -3.48 -4.14 0.45
CA ILE A 86 -3.55 -5.58 0.78
C ILE A 86 -4.92 -6.16 0.37
N TYR A 87 -6.02 -5.51 0.77
CA TYR A 87 -7.37 -5.98 0.44
C TYR A 87 -7.59 -6.09 -1.07
N SER A 88 -7.17 -5.08 -1.83
CA SER A 88 -7.26 -5.07 -3.30
C SER A 88 -6.47 -6.21 -3.92
N PHE A 89 -5.25 -6.48 -3.44
CA PHE A 89 -4.45 -7.62 -3.89
C PHE A 89 -5.18 -8.96 -3.64
N LEU A 90 -5.73 -9.15 -2.44
CA LEU A 90 -6.43 -10.38 -2.07
C LEU A 90 -7.68 -10.64 -2.92
N ARG A 91 -8.42 -9.59 -3.29
CA ARG A 91 -9.62 -9.67 -4.14
C ARG A 91 -9.32 -9.92 -5.62
N GLY A 92 -8.13 -9.57 -6.08
CA GLY A 92 -7.68 -9.81 -7.44
C GLY A 92 -7.13 -11.22 -7.70
N LYS A 93 -7.30 -12.14 -6.75
CA LYS A 93 -6.86 -13.54 -6.81
C LYS A 93 -8.06 -14.45 -6.62
#